data_AF-A0A1Y1W1V6-F1
#
_entry.id   AF-A0A1Y1W1V6-F1
#
_cell.length_a   1.000
_cell.length_b   1.000
_cell.length_c   1.000
_cell.angle_alpha   90.00
_cell.angle_beta   90.00
_cell.angle_gamma   90.00
#
_symmetry.space_group_name_H-M   'P 1'
#
loop_
_entity.id
_entity.type
_entity.pdbx_description
1 polymer ?
#
loop_
_entity_poly.entity_id
_entity_poly.type
_entity_poly.pdbx_seq_one_letter_code
_entity_poly.pdbx_strand_id
1 'polypeptide(L)'
;MAMCRIVSKAGNAGLAYHQILQTTVLASSTQAVIILQHSRWPAPPDSKRTARTAHIILQGVAGIACLAALVDGAMRAGDRGADQFWKAPHVRANIVTMAMFILQAVFGISMVFSTRLFGGQRKAKHSYKYHRICGYATLTAMWTTGALGVHAVLQQEGAQALNSRYEWHAVPRGTWVAAGAMLALGVVFGIDVRKIGLHRSAQVKKGTFARAWP
;
A
#
# COMPACT_ATOMS: atom_id res chain seq x y z
N MET A 1 -21.79 -2.74 37.84
CA MET A 1 -21.50 -1.64 36.88
C MET A 1 -20.00 -1.40 36.59
N ALA A 2 -19.05 -1.85 37.41
CA ALA A 2 -17.61 -1.66 37.16
C ALA A 2 -17.04 -2.50 35.99
N MET A 3 -17.49 -3.75 35.81
CA MET A 3 -17.04 -4.62 34.70
C MET A 3 -17.43 -4.10 33.32
N CYS A 4 -18.57 -3.41 33.19
CA CYS A 4 -19.02 -2.82 31.91
C CYS A 4 -18.11 -1.68 31.43
N ARG A 5 -17.52 -0.90 32.36
CA ARG A 5 -16.55 0.16 32.01
C ARG A 5 -15.18 -0.37 31.61
N ILE A 6 -14.72 -1.48 32.21
CA ILE A 6 -13.41 -2.09 31.91
C ILE A 6 -13.42 -2.69 30.49
N VAL A 7 -14.51 -3.36 30.09
CA VAL A 7 -14.69 -3.88 28.73
C VAL A 7 -14.71 -2.73 27.70
N SER A 8 -15.32 -1.57 28.03
CA SER A 8 -15.31 -0.41 27.12
C SER A 8 -13.92 0.19 26.90
N LYS A 9 -13.06 0.23 27.95
CA LYS A 9 -11.69 0.76 27.83
C LYS A 9 -10.79 -0.17 27.03
N ALA A 10 -10.93 -1.48 27.21
CA ALA A 10 -10.19 -2.48 26.42
C ALA A 10 -10.60 -2.48 24.94
N GLY A 11 -11.90 -2.32 24.65
CA GLY A 11 -12.40 -2.24 23.28
C GLY A 11 -11.90 -1.03 22.49
N ASN A 12 -11.67 0.11 23.16
CA ASN A 12 -11.14 1.33 22.53
C ASN A 12 -9.63 1.26 22.28
N ALA A 13 -8.88 0.59 23.16
CA ALA A 13 -7.44 0.41 23.00
C ALA A 13 -7.12 -0.47 21.76
N GLY A 14 -7.83 -1.59 21.58
CA GLY A 14 -7.68 -2.44 20.39
C GLY A 14 -7.99 -1.72 19.07
N LEU A 15 -8.97 -0.81 19.07
CA LEU A 15 -9.26 0.02 17.89
C LEU A 15 -8.09 0.97 17.56
N ALA A 16 -7.54 1.62 18.57
CA ALA A 16 -6.39 2.52 18.41
C ALA A 16 -5.14 1.79 17.90
N TYR A 17 -4.87 0.57 18.39
CA TYR A 17 -3.75 -0.24 17.90
C TYR A 17 -3.89 -0.56 16.41
N HIS A 18 -5.05 -1.03 15.95
CA HIS A 18 -5.26 -1.29 14.53
C HIS A 18 -5.10 -0.05 13.66
N GLN A 19 -5.62 1.09 14.10
CA GLN A 19 -5.51 2.35 13.35
C GLN A 19 -4.04 2.79 13.23
N ILE A 20 -3.26 2.68 14.31
CA ILE A 20 -1.83 3.00 14.30
C ILE A 20 -1.08 2.03 13.37
N LEU A 21 -1.37 0.73 13.45
CA LEU A 21 -0.73 -0.28 12.61
C LEU A 21 -1.06 -0.07 11.13
N GLN A 22 -2.33 0.16 10.77
CA GLN A 22 -2.74 0.43 9.38
C GLN A 22 -2.17 1.76 8.85
N THR A 23 -2.05 2.77 9.70
CA THR A 23 -1.36 4.03 9.34
C THR A 23 0.12 3.79 9.10
N THR A 24 0.75 2.93 9.89
CA THR A 24 2.16 2.54 9.73
C THR A 24 2.40 1.81 8.40
N VAL A 25 1.48 0.93 8.01
CA VAL A 25 1.48 0.27 6.70
C VAL A 25 1.43 1.32 5.58
N LEU A 26 0.46 2.24 5.62
CA LEU A 26 0.30 3.27 4.60
C LEU A 26 1.51 4.20 4.50
N ALA A 27 1.98 4.72 5.64
CA ALA A 27 3.10 5.65 5.68
C ALA A 27 4.40 4.99 5.19
N SER A 28 4.71 3.79 5.69
CA SER A 28 5.92 3.05 5.32
C SER A 28 5.90 2.66 3.84
N SER A 29 4.78 2.14 3.32
CA SER A 29 4.66 1.78 1.90
C SER A 29 4.70 2.98 0.97
N THR A 30 4.08 4.10 1.36
CA THR A 30 4.16 5.35 0.59
C THR A 30 5.59 5.87 0.54
N GLN A 31 6.27 5.93 1.70
CA GLN A 31 7.66 6.35 1.77
C GLN A 31 8.60 5.42 0.98
N ALA A 32 8.36 4.10 1.05
CA ALA A 32 9.13 3.12 0.29
C ALA A 32 9.01 3.33 -1.22
N VAL A 33 7.85 3.76 -1.72
CA VAL A 33 7.66 4.06 -3.14
C VAL A 33 8.29 5.40 -3.50
N ILE A 34 8.13 6.43 -2.66
CA ILE A 34 8.70 7.77 -2.87
C ILE A 34 10.23 7.72 -2.92
N ILE A 35 10.89 6.95 -2.05
CA ILE A 35 12.36 6.88 -2.01
C ILE A 35 12.97 6.32 -3.31
N LEU A 36 12.19 5.57 -4.08
CA LEU A 36 12.60 5.09 -5.40
C LEU A 36 12.44 6.17 -6.49
N GLN A 37 11.65 7.22 -6.24
CA GLN A 37 11.50 8.36 -7.14
C GLN A 37 12.72 9.27 -7.03
N HIS A 38 13.70 9.03 -7.89
CA HIS A 38 14.90 9.86 -7.96
C HIS A 38 14.55 11.20 -8.64
N SER A 39 14.62 12.29 -7.88
CA SER A 39 14.49 13.67 -8.40
C SER A 39 15.82 14.37 -8.65
N ARG A 40 16.95 13.80 -8.19
CA ARG A 40 18.26 14.45 -8.25
C ARG A 40 19.10 13.92 -9.41
N TRP A 41 19.50 14.84 -10.26
CA TRP A 41 20.56 14.67 -11.25
C TRP A 41 21.75 15.55 -10.87
N PRO A 42 22.99 15.03 -10.83
CA PRO A 42 23.39 13.63 -10.97
C PRO A 42 23.25 12.86 -9.65
N ALA A 43 22.76 11.62 -9.73
CA ALA A 43 22.63 10.75 -8.56
C ALA A 43 23.97 10.04 -8.27
N PRO A 44 24.43 9.95 -7.01
CA PRO A 44 25.64 9.22 -6.64
C PRO A 44 25.63 7.77 -7.12
N PRO A 45 26.80 7.14 -7.37
CA PRO A 45 26.90 5.79 -7.92
C PRO A 45 26.08 4.73 -7.16
N ASP A 46 26.03 4.83 -5.83
CA ASP A 46 25.36 3.85 -4.96
C ASP A 46 23.89 4.20 -4.63
N SER A 47 23.39 5.34 -5.09
CA SER A 47 22.04 5.84 -4.79
C SER A 47 20.94 4.81 -5.06
N LYS A 48 21.04 4.07 -6.16
CA LYS A 48 20.05 3.05 -6.56
C LYS A 48 20.06 1.82 -5.65
N ARG A 49 21.23 1.41 -5.15
CA ARG A 49 21.34 0.27 -4.23
C ARG A 49 20.79 0.67 -2.87
N THR A 50 21.19 1.84 -2.37
CA THR A 50 20.70 2.38 -1.09
C THR A 50 19.19 2.60 -1.10
N ALA A 51 18.65 3.22 -2.15
CA ALA A 51 17.20 3.43 -2.29
C ALA A 51 16.42 2.10 -2.35
N ARG A 52 16.97 1.07 -3.02
CA ARG A 52 16.38 -0.27 -3.03
C ARG A 52 16.40 -0.90 -1.64
N THR A 53 17.53 -0.84 -0.94
CA THR A 53 17.64 -1.39 0.41
C THR A 53 16.64 -0.72 1.35
N ALA A 54 16.54 0.61 1.30
CA ALA A 54 15.56 1.36 2.07
C ALA A 54 14.11 0.98 1.72
N HIS A 55 13.80 0.81 0.42
CA HIS A 55 12.50 0.31 -0.03
C HIS A 55 12.17 -1.06 0.57
N ILE A 56 13.11 -2.01 0.53
CA ILE A 56 12.89 -3.35 1.10
C ILE A 56 12.67 -3.28 2.61
N ILE A 57 13.47 -2.49 3.33
CA ILE A 57 13.34 -2.32 4.78
C ILE A 57 11.98 -1.71 5.13
N LEU A 58 11.59 -0.62 4.48
CA LEU A 58 10.31 0.05 4.73
C LEU A 58 9.11 -0.85 4.39
N GLN A 59 9.21 -1.65 3.32
CA GLN A 59 8.17 -2.65 3.01
C GLN A 59 8.16 -3.82 4.01
N GLY A 60 9.31 -4.16 4.59
CA GLY A 60 9.40 -5.10 5.71
C GLY A 60 8.68 -4.59 6.96
N VAL A 61 8.92 -3.33 7.34
CA VAL A 61 8.18 -2.65 8.43
C VAL A 61 6.68 -2.65 8.14
N ALA A 62 6.27 -2.28 6.91
CA ALA A 62 4.87 -2.32 6.49
C ALA A 62 4.30 -3.75 6.58
N GLY A 63 5.05 -4.77 6.18
CA GLY A 63 4.63 -6.17 6.27
C GLY A 63 4.39 -6.63 7.71
N ILE A 64 5.30 -6.31 8.63
CA ILE A 64 5.15 -6.64 10.06
C ILE A 64 3.93 -5.92 10.64
N ALA A 65 3.76 -4.63 10.35
CA ALA A 65 2.60 -3.86 10.81
C ALA A 65 1.29 -4.41 10.24
N CYS A 66 1.29 -4.85 8.97
CA CYS A 66 0.13 -5.45 8.31
C CYS A 66 -0.27 -6.77 8.98
N LEU A 67 0.69 -7.64 9.32
CA LEU A 67 0.42 -8.89 10.02
C LEU A 67 -0.12 -8.63 11.43
N ALA A 68 0.48 -7.70 12.18
CA ALA A 68 -0.02 -7.31 13.49
C ALA A 68 -1.46 -6.75 13.42
N ALA A 69 -1.74 -5.89 12.44
CA ALA A 69 -3.08 -5.34 12.21
C ALA A 69 -4.12 -6.42 11.87
N LEU A 70 -3.70 -7.46 11.13
CA LEU A 70 -4.55 -8.61 10.79
C LEU A 70 -4.91 -9.42 12.03
N VAL A 71 -3.93 -9.75 12.88
CA VAL A 71 -4.16 -10.49 14.12
C VAL A 71 -5.11 -9.72 15.03
N ASP A 72 -4.85 -8.42 15.24
CA ASP A 72 -5.73 -7.56 16.04
C ASP A 72 -7.15 -7.46 15.45
N GLY A 73 -7.26 -7.38 14.12
CA GLY A 73 -8.53 -7.43 13.42
C GLY A 73 -9.31 -8.73 13.65
N ALA A 74 -8.64 -9.88 13.54
CA ALA A 74 -9.23 -11.19 13.69
C ALA A 74 -9.73 -11.45 15.14
N MET A 75 -8.95 -11.06 16.14
CA MET A 75 -9.36 -11.18 17.55
C MET A 75 -10.66 -10.43 17.82
N ARG A 76 -10.77 -9.18 17.36
CA ARG A 76 -11.97 -8.35 17.56
C ARG A 76 -13.18 -8.84 16.76
N ALA A 77 -12.96 -9.51 15.63
CA ALA A 77 -14.03 -10.13 14.87
C ALA A 77 -14.67 -11.28 15.64
N GLY A 78 -13.87 -12.07 16.36
CA GLY A 78 -14.34 -13.12 17.26
C GLY A 78 -15.24 -12.58 18.38
N ASP A 79 -14.88 -11.42 18.94
CA ASP A 79 -15.62 -10.81 20.06
C ASP A 79 -16.95 -10.17 19.65
N ARG A 80 -17.10 -9.70 18.40
CA ARG A 80 -18.28 -8.95 17.90
C ARG A 80 -19.27 -9.79 17.10
N GLY A 81 -19.00 -11.09 16.93
CA GLY A 81 -19.74 -11.95 16.01
C GLY A 81 -19.27 -11.80 14.56
N ALA A 82 -18.82 -12.91 13.97
CA ALA A 82 -18.13 -12.91 12.67
C ALA A 82 -18.96 -12.31 11.52
N ASP A 83 -20.28 -12.49 11.52
CA ASP A 83 -21.14 -12.17 10.37
C ASP A 83 -21.23 -10.68 10.04
N GLN A 84 -21.18 -9.80 11.05
CA GLN A 84 -21.19 -8.35 10.83
C GLN A 84 -19.82 -7.84 10.39
N PHE A 85 -18.74 -8.50 10.82
CA PHE A 85 -17.36 -8.15 10.46
C PHE A 85 -17.09 -8.38 8.95
N TRP A 86 -17.49 -9.53 8.41
CA TRP A 86 -17.23 -9.86 6.99
C TRP A 86 -18.05 -9.04 5.98
N LYS A 87 -19.19 -8.47 6.40
CA LYS A 87 -20.06 -7.67 5.51
C LYS A 87 -19.54 -6.26 5.26
N ALA A 88 -18.68 -5.74 6.16
CA ALA A 88 -18.16 -4.39 6.06
C ALA A 88 -17.34 -4.19 4.77
N PRO A 89 -17.62 -3.14 3.95
CA PRO A 89 -16.90 -2.90 2.70
C PRO A 89 -15.39 -2.75 2.88
N HIS A 90 -14.95 -2.08 3.95
CA HIS A 90 -13.53 -1.89 4.24
C HIS A 90 -12.81 -3.20 4.58
N VAL A 91 -13.48 -4.17 5.22
CA VAL A 91 -12.90 -5.49 5.54
C VAL A 91 -12.65 -6.29 4.26
N ARG A 92 -13.64 -6.33 3.35
CA ARG A 92 -13.49 -6.99 2.05
C ARG A 92 -12.40 -6.34 1.20
N ALA A 93 -12.37 -5.02 1.13
CA ALA A 93 -11.31 -4.27 0.44
C ALA A 93 -9.94 -4.56 1.07
N ASN A 94 -9.83 -4.64 2.40
CA ASN A 94 -8.58 -4.94 3.09
C ASN A 94 -8.02 -6.33 2.74
N ILE A 95 -8.88 -7.36 2.64
CA ILE A 95 -8.44 -8.71 2.26
C ILE A 95 -7.82 -8.73 0.87
N VAL A 96 -8.47 -8.09 -0.09
CA VAL A 96 -7.96 -7.98 -1.47
C VAL A 96 -6.64 -7.21 -1.49
N THR A 97 -6.60 -6.04 -0.85
CA THR A 97 -5.40 -5.20 -0.75
C THR A 97 -4.24 -5.95 -0.09
N MET A 98 -4.50 -6.72 0.96
CA MET A 98 -3.49 -7.52 1.65
C MET A 98 -2.95 -8.64 0.76
N ALA A 99 -3.82 -9.33 0.03
CA ALA A 99 -3.39 -10.33 -0.96
C ALA A 99 -2.49 -9.69 -2.03
N MET A 100 -2.88 -8.52 -2.57
CA MET A 100 -2.06 -7.77 -3.53
C MET A 100 -0.71 -7.36 -2.93
N PHE A 101 -0.68 -6.92 -1.68
CA PHE A 101 0.55 -6.54 -0.98
C PHE A 101 1.50 -7.72 -0.80
N ILE A 102 0.99 -8.86 -0.33
CA ILE A 102 1.78 -10.08 -0.12
C ILE A 102 2.33 -10.59 -1.46
N LEU A 103 1.48 -10.68 -2.48
CA LEU A 103 1.92 -11.08 -3.83
C LEU A 103 3.01 -10.14 -4.34
N GLN A 104 2.89 -8.85 -4.08
CA GLN A 104 3.88 -7.89 -4.53
C GLN A 104 5.20 -7.96 -3.76
N ALA A 105 5.16 -8.25 -2.46
CA ALA A 105 6.34 -8.50 -1.65
C ALA A 105 7.07 -9.75 -2.13
N VAL A 106 6.36 -10.87 -2.33
CA VAL A 106 6.93 -12.13 -2.83
C VAL A 106 7.52 -11.95 -4.24
N PHE A 107 6.79 -11.28 -5.13
CA PHE A 107 7.29 -10.99 -6.47
C PHE A 107 8.53 -10.09 -6.45
N GLY A 108 8.53 -9.03 -5.63
CA GLY A 108 9.67 -8.14 -5.45
C GLY A 108 10.92 -8.85 -4.92
N ILE A 109 10.77 -9.64 -3.86
CA ILE A 109 11.85 -10.42 -3.23
C ILE A 109 12.41 -11.44 -4.22
N SER A 110 11.55 -12.20 -4.90
CA SER A 110 11.98 -13.23 -5.87
C SER A 110 12.78 -12.63 -7.04
N MET A 111 12.43 -11.44 -7.53
CA MET A 111 13.21 -10.77 -8.58
C MET A 111 14.61 -10.36 -8.12
N VAL A 112 14.81 -10.08 -6.84
CA VAL A 112 16.11 -9.65 -6.29
C VAL A 112 16.97 -10.85 -5.93
N PHE A 113 16.42 -11.82 -5.20
CA PHE A 113 17.19 -12.91 -4.60
C PHE A 113 17.11 -14.22 -5.40
N SER A 114 16.11 -14.39 -6.26
CA SER A 114 15.81 -15.66 -6.95
C SER A 114 15.71 -15.47 -8.46
N THR A 115 16.65 -14.73 -9.06
CA THR A 115 16.65 -14.40 -10.50
C THR A 115 16.59 -15.62 -11.43
N ARG A 116 17.01 -16.80 -10.95
CA ARG A 116 16.91 -18.08 -11.68
C ARG A 116 15.45 -18.45 -12.00
N LEU A 117 14.49 -18.13 -11.13
CA LEU A 117 13.05 -18.37 -11.36
C LEU A 117 12.52 -17.63 -12.58
N PHE A 118 13.16 -16.51 -12.95
CA PHE A 118 12.80 -15.72 -14.11
C PHE A 118 13.59 -16.11 -15.37
N GLY A 119 14.49 -17.10 -15.29
CA GLY A 119 15.42 -17.45 -16.37
C GLY A 119 16.63 -16.51 -16.46
N GLY A 120 17.06 -15.95 -15.32
CA GLY A 120 18.29 -15.16 -15.17
C GLY A 120 18.05 -13.66 -14.97
N GLN A 121 19.12 -12.95 -14.58
CA GLN A 121 19.09 -11.53 -14.18
C GLN A 121 18.46 -10.61 -15.24
N ARG A 122 18.73 -10.87 -16.52
CA ARG A 122 18.17 -10.08 -17.64
C ARG A 122 16.64 -10.17 -17.71
N LYS A 123 16.08 -11.37 -17.57
CA LYS A 123 14.63 -11.58 -17.60
C LYS A 123 13.96 -11.05 -16.32
N ALA A 124 14.57 -11.26 -15.15
CA ALA A 124 14.11 -10.66 -13.89
C ALA A 124 14.03 -9.12 -14.00
N LYS A 125 15.03 -8.49 -14.62
CA LYS A 125 15.03 -7.04 -14.89
C LYS A 125 13.89 -6.62 -15.82
N HIS A 126 13.55 -7.42 -16.82
CA HIS A 126 12.42 -7.12 -17.71
C HIS A 126 11.08 -7.18 -16.97
N SER A 127 10.96 -8.06 -15.97
CA SER A 127 9.76 -8.22 -15.14
C SER A 127 9.51 -7.04 -14.19
N TYR A 128 10.53 -6.20 -13.92
CA TYR A 128 10.41 -5.04 -13.02
C TYR A 128 9.30 -4.07 -13.43
N LYS A 129 8.98 -3.94 -14.72
CA LYS A 129 7.87 -3.08 -15.19
C LYS A 129 6.52 -3.51 -14.60
N TYR A 130 6.29 -4.82 -14.47
CA TYR A 130 5.05 -5.35 -13.89
C TYR A 130 5.02 -5.14 -12.39
N HIS A 131 6.14 -5.37 -11.69
CA HIS A 131 6.25 -5.05 -10.25
C HIS A 131 5.93 -3.58 -9.98
N ARG A 132 6.41 -2.67 -10.84
CA ARG A 132 6.17 -1.24 -10.69
C ARG A 132 4.70 -0.88 -10.90
N ILE A 133 4.09 -1.32 -11.99
CA ILE A 133 2.68 -1.01 -12.30
C ILE A 133 1.76 -1.61 -11.24
N CYS A 134 1.92 -2.90 -10.95
CA CYS A 134 1.13 -3.56 -9.92
C CYS A 134 1.42 -2.98 -8.53
N GLY A 135 2.64 -2.52 -8.25
CA GLY A 135 2.99 -1.85 -7.00
C GLY A 135 2.25 -0.52 -6.80
N TYR A 136 2.10 0.29 -7.85
CA TYR A 136 1.24 1.48 -7.77
C TYR A 136 -0.23 1.11 -7.60
N ALA A 137 -0.73 0.09 -8.30
CA ALA A 137 -2.09 -0.40 -8.12
C ALA A 137 -2.34 -0.91 -6.68
N THR A 138 -1.39 -1.63 -6.09
CA THR A 138 -1.44 -2.05 -4.68
C THR A 138 -1.46 -0.84 -3.75
N LEU A 139 -0.55 0.13 -3.92
CA LEU A 139 -0.52 1.33 -3.07
C LEU A 139 -1.84 2.12 -3.15
N THR A 140 -2.46 2.15 -4.33
CA THR A 140 -3.79 2.73 -4.56
C THR A 140 -4.87 2.03 -3.76
N ALA A 141 -4.91 0.70 -3.85
CA ALA A 141 -5.86 -0.11 -3.11
C ALA A 141 -5.67 0.09 -1.60
N MET A 142 -4.42 0.21 -1.12
CA MET A 142 -4.13 0.51 0.29
C MET A 142 -4.74 1.85 0.73
N TRP A 143 -4.48 2.94 0.00
CA TRP A 143 -5.04 4.26 0.33
C TRP A 143 -6.57 4.26 0.28
N THR A 144 -7.16 3.57 -0.70
CA THR A 144 -8.61 3.42 -0.83
C THR A 144 -9.20 2.65 0.36
N THR A 145 -8.60 1.53 0.75
CA THR A 145 -9.00 0.76 1.93
C THR A 145 -8.90 1.58 3.20
N GLY A 146 -7.80 2.33 3.39
CA GLY A 146 -7.61 3.19 4.56
C GLY A 146 -8.71 4.23 4.69
N ALA A 147 -9.03 4.90 3.59
CA ALA A 147 -10.11 5.88 3.57
C ALA A 147 -11.51 5.24 3.80
N LEU A 148 -11.73 4.00 3.34
CA LEU A 148 -12.98 3.26 3.63
C LEU A 148 -13.07 2.91 5.12
N GLY A 149 -11.94 2.60 5.75
CA GLY A 149 -11.84 2.39 7.20
C GLY A 149 -12.19 3.65 7.99
N VAL A 150 -11.63 4.80 7.59
CA VAL A 150 -11.98 6.11 8.20
C VAL A 150 -13.48 6.39 8.05
N HIS A 151 -14.04 6.21 6.85
CA HIS A 151 -15.46 6.39 6.62
C HIS A 151 -16.33 5.50 7.52
N ALA A 152 -15.94 4.24 7.72
CA ALA A 152 -16.67 3.32 8.60
C ALA A 152 -16.66 3.76 10.06
N VAL A 153 -15.53 4.30 10.56
CA VAL A 153 -15.44 4.85 11.92
C VAL A 153 -16.31 6.09 12.05
N LEU A 154 -16.23 7.02 11.09
CA LEU A 154 -17.06 8.23 11.09
C LEU A 154 -18.56 7.91 11.01
N GLN A 155 -18.97 6.83 10.33
CA GLN A 155 -20.36 6.38 10.37
C GLN A 155 -20.77 5.83 11.74
N GLN A 156 -19.87 5.14 12.47
CA GLN A 156 -20.16 4.64 13.81
C GLN A 156 -20.23 5.77 14.84
N GLU A 157 -19.26 6.68 14.84
CA GLU A 157 -19.23 7.83 15.75
C GLU A 157 -20.29 8.87 15.39
N GLY A 158 -20.54 9.10 14.09
CA GLY A 158 -21.63 9.93 13.60
C GLY A 158 -23.02 9.34 13.89
N ALA A 159 -23.17 8.02 14.01
CA ALA A 159 -24.43 7.46 14.49
C ALA A 159 -24.67 7.71 16.00
N GLN A 160 -23.60 7.90 16.79
CA GLN A 160 -23.70 8.12 18.24
C GLN A 160 -23.69 9.60 18.66
N ALA A 161 -22.97 10.46 17.93
CA ALA A 161 -22.91 11.90 18.21
C ALA A 161 -24.03 12.69 17.52
N LEU A 162 -24.79 12.06 16.62
CA LEU A 162 -25.41 12.78 15.51
C LEU A 162 -26.80 12.28 15.11
N ASN A 163 -27.61 11.94 16.11
CA ASN A 163 -29.07 11.93 16.01
C ASN A 163 -29.67 13.35 15.86
N SER A 164 -28.93 14.35 15.34
CA SER A 164 -29.52 15.70 15.17
C SER A 164 -29.02 16.64 14.08
N ARG A 165 -27.84 16.55 13.42
CA ARG A 165 -27.42 17.69 12.54
C ARG A 165 -26.24 17.60 11.56
N TYR A 166 -25.81 16.45 11.08
CA TYR A 166 -24.73 16.34 10.08
C TYR A 166 -25.08 15.22 9.12
N GLU A 167 -25.84 15.61 8.12
CA GLU A 167 -26.07 14.86 6.90
C GLU A 167 -24.71 14.62 6.22
N TRP A 168 -24.36 13.35 5.98
CA TRP A 168 -23.67 12.73 4.83
C TRP A 168 -22.59 13.48 4.00
N HIS A 169 -22.08 14.63 4.43
CA HIS A 169 -21.23 15.56 3.68
C HIS A 169 -19.82 15.73 4.27
N ALA A 170 -19.51 15.10 5.41
CA ALA A 170 -18.26 15.32 6.14
C ALA A 170 -17.00 14.82 5.40
N VAL A 171 -17.14 13.90 4.44
CA VAL A 171 -16.10 13.64 3.44
C VAL A 171 -16.71 13.98 2.08
N PRO A 172 -16.44 15.18 1.53
CA PRO A 172 -16.95 15.55 0.22
C PRO A 172 -16.66 14.44 -0.79
N ARG A 173 -17.63 14.08 -1.64
CA ARG A 173 -17.39 13.14 -2.76
C ARG A 173 -16.16 13.54 -3.59
N GLY A 174 -15.85 14.84 -3.61
CA GLY A 174 -14.64 15.42 -4.18
C GLY A 174 -13.32 14.90 -3.59
N THR A 175 -13.26 14.50 -2.32
CA THR A 175 -12.03 13.96 -1.70
C THR A 175 -11.63 12.63 -2.30
N TRP A 176 -12.61 11.76 -2.58
CA TRP A 176 -12.39 10.48 -3.25
C TRP A 176 -12.00 10.66 -4.72
N VAL A 177 -12.65 11.60 -5.40
CA VAL A 177 -12.30 11.97 -6.78
C VAL A 177 -10.91 12.58 -6.85
N ALA A 178 -10.55 13.45 -5.90
CA ALA A 178 -9.23 14.08 -5.84
C ALA A 178 -8.13 13.06 -5.50
N ALA A 179 -8.36 12.16 -4.55
CA ALA A 179 -7.43 11.07 -4.25
C ALA A 179 -7.24 10.16 -5.47
N GLY A 180 -8.32 9.76 -6.13
CA GLY A 180 -8.28 8.99 -7.37
C GLY A 180 -7.56 9.72 -8.51
N ALA A 181 -7.78 11.03 -8.65
CA ALA A 181 -7.15 11.86 -9.67
C ALA A 181 -5.66 12.07 -9.41
N MET A 182 -5.24 12.44 -8.19
CA MET A 182 -3.83 12.58 -7.83
C MET A 182 -3.06 11.27 -8.03
N LEU A 183 -3.75 10.16 -7.78
CA LEU A 183 -3.20 8.83 -7.97
C LEU A 183 -3.10 8.44 -9.44
N ALA A 184 -4.12 8.71 -10.25
CA ALA A 184 -4.08 8.53 -11.69
C ALA A 184 -2.96 9.39 -12.31
N LEU A 185 -2.82 10.64 -11.88
CA LEU A 185 -1.73 11.53 -12.30
C LEU A 185 -0.37 10.96 -11.86
N GLY A 186 -0.22 10.51 -10.61
CA GLY A 186 1.03 9.91 -10.12
C GLY A 186 1.42 8.64 -10.89
N VAL A 187 0.46 7.81 -11.26
CA VAL A 187 0.67 6.62 -12.11
C VAL A 187 1.06 7.03 -13.53
N VAL A 188 0.30 7.94 -14.16
CA VAL A 188 0.53 8.40 -15.53
C VAL A 188 1.89 9.09 -15.67
N PHE A 189 2.23 10.01 -14.76
CA PHE A 189 3.51 10.72 -14.79
C PHE A 189 4.69 9.89 -14.27
N GLY A 190 4.45 8.90 -13.41
CA GLY A 190 5.47 7.98 -12.94
C GLY A 190 5.90 6.94 -13.98
N ILE A 191 5.02 6.64 -14.94
CA ILE A 191 5.26 5.63 -15.97
C ILE A 191 5.93 6.26 -17.20
N ASP A 192 7.18 5.87 -17.46
CA ASP A 192 7.81 6.12 -18.75
C ASP A 192 7.27 5.10 -19.76
N VAL A 193 6.27 5.52 -20.56
CA VAL A 193 5.60 4.69 -21.57
C VAL A 193 6.58 4.04 -22.56
N ARG A 194 7.77 4.64 -22.75
CA ARG A 194 8.86 4.08 -23.56
C ARG A 194 9.38 2.74 -23.01
N LYS A 195 9.25 2.51 -21.70
CA LYS A 195 9.69 1.27 -21.02
C LYS A 195 8.62 0.16 -21.03
N ILE A 196 7.41 0.45 -21.49
CA ILE A 196 6.31 -0.53 -21.56
C ILE A 196 6.35 -1.33 -22.87
N GLY A 197 7.12 -0.89 -23.86
CA GLY A 197 7.27 -1.60 -25.14
C GLY A 197 6.14 -1.34 -26.13
N LEU A 198 5.34 -0.29 -25.90
CA LEU A 198 4.28 0.18 -26.83
C LEU A 198 4.83 0.97 -28.03
N HIS A 199 6.15 1.19 -28.11
CA HIS A 199 6.80 1.75 -29.28
C HIS A 199 7.62 0.67 -30.00
N ARG A 200 7.22 0.29 -31.21
CA ARG A 200 8.09 -0.42 -32.15
C ARG A 200 9.16 0.56 -32.65
N SER A 201 10.40 0.27 -32.28
CA SER A 201 11.66 0.50 -33.00
C SER A 201 11.89 1.83 -33.73
N ALA A 202 12.78 2.65 -33.18
CA ALA A 202 13.89 3.18 -33.99
C ALA A 202 15.19 2.77 -33.31
N GLN A 203 16.04 2.07 -34.06
CA GLN A 203 17.35 1.58 -33.62
C GLN A 203 18.21 2.71 -33.05
N VAL A 204 18.44 2.71 -31.73
CA VAL A 204 19.53 3.50 -31.13
C VAL A 204 20.68 2.53 -30.86
N LYS A 205 21.80 2.81 -31.53
CA LYS A 205 23.07 2.07 -31.51
C LYS A 205 23.44 1.59 -30.11
N LYS A 206 23.88 0.33 -30.04
CA LYS A 206 24.56 -0.28 -28.89
C LYS A 206 25.79 0.57 -28.53
N GLY A 207 25.68 1.34 -27.46
CA GLY A 207 26.78 2.04 -26.83
C GLY A 207 26.54 2.06 -25.32
N THR A 208 27.40 1.36 -24.58
CA THR A 208 27.73 1.64 -23.17
C THR A 208 26.57 1.77 -22.17
N PHE A 209 25.91 0.65 -21.84
CA PHE A 209 25.29 0.46 -20.53
C PHE A 209 25.87 -0.77 -19.82
N ALA A 210 27.20 -0.85 -19.81
CA ALA A 210 27.98 -1.77 -18.98
C ALA A 210 28.67 -0.97 -17.87
N ARG A 211 27.89 -0.55 -16.88
CA ARG A 211 28.31 -0.27 -15.49
C ARG A 211 27.22 0.51 -14.77
N ALA A 212 26.49 -0.19 -13.91
CA ALA A 212 25.91 0.29 -12.65
C ALA A 212 24.86 -0.74 -12.23
N TRP A 213 25.31 -1.94 -11.93
CA TRP A 213 24.62 -2.91 -11.07
C TRP A 213 25.62 -4.04 -10.77
N PRO A 214 26.00 -4.29 -9.50
CA PRO A 214 26.49 -5.61 -9.11
C PRO A 214 25.37 -6.65 -9.26
#